data_AF-A0A1Y6HC72-F1
#
_entry.id   AF-A0A1Y6HC72-F1
#
_cell.length_a   1.000
_cell.length_b   1.000
_cell.length_c   1.000
_cell.angle_alpha   90.00
_cell.angle_beta   90.00
_cell.angle_gamma   90.00
#
_symmetry.space_group_name_H-M   'P 1'
#
loop_
_entity.id
_entity.type
_entity.pdbx_description
1 polymer ?
#
loop_
_entity_poly.entity_id
_entity_poly.type
_entity_poly.pdbx_seq_one_letter_code
_entity_poly.pdbx_strand_id
1 'polypeptide(L)'
;MFHQANELFAENSWVQVMLGQGIMPRHHHPVADLMGDAELRHFLENIRTRVEAALLRLPAHADFLRRYCPARVPADAAIAPLAG
;
A
#
# COMPACT_ATOMS: atom_id res chain seq x y z
N MET A 1 5.43 15.16 15.60
CA MET A 1 6.33 14.43 14.70
C MET A 1 6.88 15.39 13.67
N PHE A 2 8.21 15.55 13.59
CA PHE A 2 8.85 16.54 12.74
C PHE A 2 9.15 15.91 11.37
N HIS A 3 8.48 16.38 10.32
CA HIS A 3 8.95 16.16 8.95
C HIS A 3 9.88 17.34 8.63
N GLN A 4 11.14 17.06 8.31
CA GLN A 4 11.95 18.08 7.63
C GLN A 4 11.31 18.24 6.24
N ALA A 5 10.91 19.45 5.88
CA ALA A 5 10.09 19.74 4.70
C ALA A 5 10.67 19.33 3.33
N ASN A 6 11.79 18.61 3.31
CA ASN A 6 12.54 18.19 2.13
C ASN A 6 12.95 16.71 2.13
N GLU A 7 12.35 15.86 2.99
CA GLU A 7 12.59 14.42 2.97
C GLU A 7 11.73 13.73 1.89
N LEU A 8 12.36 12.92 1.04
CA LEU A 8 11.68 12.16 -0.02
C LEU A 8 10.79 11.04 0.55
N PHE A 9 11.20 10.45 1.67
CA PHE A 9 10.51 9.34 2.32
C PHE A 9 9.82 9.82 3.60
N ALA A 10 8.51 9.65 3.67
CA ALA A 10 7.76 9.86 4.90
C ALA A 10 7.96 8.67 5.87
N GLU A 11 7.58 8.86 7.13
CA GLU A 11 7.67 7.83 8.19
C GLU A 11 7.10 6.47 7.75
N ASN A 12 5.93 6.48 7.12
CA ASN A 12 5.25 5.26 6.67
C ASN A 12 6.13 4.43 5.71
N SER A 13 6.93 5.09 4.88
CA SER A 13 7.82 4.46 3.90
C SER A 13 8.93 3.72 4.64
N TRP A 14 9.53 4.37 5.64
CA TRP A 14 10.57 3.75 6.47
C TRP A 14 10.02 2.57 7.30
N VAL A 15 8.83 2.71 7.89
CA VAL A 15 8.19 1.60 8.62
C VAL A 15 7.97 0.39 7.70
N GLN A 16 7.45 0.61 6.50
CA GLN A 16 7.22 -0.46 5.52
C GLN A 16 8.51 -1.11 5.04
N VAL A 17 9.55 -0.32 4.73
CA VAL A 17 10.86 -0.83 4.28
C VAL A 17 11.51 -1.65 5.39
N MET A 18 11.60 -1.10 6.60
CA MET A 18 12.26 -1.79 7.72
C MET A 18 11.55 -3.09 8.08
N LEU A 19 10.23 -3.06 8.28
CA LEU A 19 9.45 -4.26 8.59
C LEU A 19 9.49 -5.28 7.44
N GLY A 20 9.37 -4.82 6.19
CA GLY A 20 9.41 -5.66 5.00
C GLY A 20 10.77 -6.34 4.75
N GLN A 21 11.85 -5.73 5.25
CA GLN A 21 13.20 -6.32 5.25
C GLN A 21 13.50 -7.15 6.51
N GLY A 22 12.51 -7.36 7.39
CA GLY A 22 12.63 -8.21 8.58
C GLY A 22 13.23 -7.52 9.81
N ILE A 23 13.39 -6.20 9.80
CA ILE A 23 13.86 -5.44 10.97
C ILE A 23 12.67 -5.25 11.92
N MET A 24 12.65 -5.99 13.03
CA MET A 24 11.59 -5.92 14.03
C MET A 24 11.97 -5.03 15.22
N PRO A 25 11.12 -4.05 15.60
CA PRO A 25 11.33 -3.26 16.81
C PRO A 25 11.36 -4.14 18.06
N ARG A 26 12.25 -3.84 19.01
CA ARG A 26 12.30 -4.54 20.31
C ARG A 26 11.20 -4.10 21.28
N HIS A 27 10.72 -2.87 21.11
CA HIS A 27 9.68 -2.27 21.94
C HIS A 27 8.80 -1.36 21.07
N HIS A 28 7.56 -1.14 21.51
CA HIS A 28 6.62 -0.17 20.95
C HIS A 28 6.35 0.97 21.94
N HIS A 29 5.57 1.97 21.52
CA HIS A 29 5.22 3.10 22.37
C HIS A 29 4.20 2.68 23.46
N PRO A 30 4.43 2.97 24.76
CA PRO A 30 3.58 2.48 25.86
C PRO A 30 2.10 2.86 25.80
N VAL A 31 1.75 3.90 25.03
CA VAL A 31 0.35 4.28 24.80
C VAL A 31 -0.49 3.14 24.23
N ALA A 32 0.12 2.23 23.45
CA ALA A 32 -0.59 1.09 22.89
C ALA A 32 -1.01 0.08 23.97
N ASP A 33 -0.32 0.06 25.12
CA ASP A 33 -0.62 -0.84 26.25
C ASP A 33 -1.88 -0.38 27.03
N LEU A 34 -2.39 0.82 26.74
CA LEU A 34 -3.62 1.32 27.36
C LEU A 34 -4.88 0.66 26.78
N MET A 35 -4.79 0.07 25.58
CA MET A 35 -5.89 -0.63 24.92
C MET A 35 -5.86 -2.12 25.28
N GLY A 36 -6.98 -2.66 25.75
CA GLY A 36 -7.11 -4.10 25.98
C GLY A 36 -7.20 -4.88 24.66
N ASP A 37 -6.89 -6.19 24.68
CA ASP A 37 -6.85 -7.04 23.47
C ASP A 37 -8.09 -6.96 22.58
N ALA A 38 -9.29 -6.93 23.18
CA ALA A 38 -10.54 -6.86 22.43
C ALA A 38 -10.71 -5.50 21.73
N GLU A 39 -10.33 -4.41 22.40
CA GLU A 39 -10.39 -3.06 21.86
C GLU A 39 -9.35 -2.88 20.75
N LEU A 40 -8.11 -3.35 20.97
CA LEU A 40 -7.04 -3.31 19.98
C LEU A 40 -7.42 -4.11 18.72
N ARG A 41 -7.97 -5.32 18.89
CA ARG A 41 -8.43 -6.14 17.77
C ARG A 41 -9.52 -5.42 16.98
N HIS A 42 -10.52 -4.89 17.67
CA HIS A 42 -11.61 -4.16 17.03
C HIS A 42 -11.10 -2.91 16.28
N PHE A 43 -10.16 -2.17 16.87
CA PHE A 43 -9.51 -1.03 16.23
C PHE A 43 -8.83 -1.42 14.91
N LEU A 44 -8.03 -2.50 14.91
CA LEU A 44 -7.36 -3.00 13.71
C LEU A 44 -8.33 -3.55 12.65
N GLU A 45 -9.39 -4.25 13.08
CA GLU A 45 -10.44 -4.75 12.19
C GLU A 45 -11.20 -3.62 11.49
N ASN A 46 -11.46 -2.52 12.19
CA ASN A 46 -12.10 -1.34 11.61
C ASN A 46 -11.23 -0.71 10.52
N ILE A 47 -9.91 -0.64 10.72
CA ILE A 47 -8.97 -0.18 9.69
C ILE A 47 -9.02 -1.10 8.48
N ARG A 48 -8.91 -2.43 8.69
CA ARG A 48 -8.97 -3.43 7.62
C ARG A 48 -10.26 -3.31 6.80
N THR A 49 -11.39 -3.25 7.48
CA THR A 49 -12.72 -3.18 6.84
C THR A 49 -12.87 -1.93 5.98
N ARG A 50 -12.36 -0.78 6.45
CA ARG A 50 -12.39 0.47 5.66
C ARG A 50 -11.52 0.38 4.40
N VAL A 51 -10.36 -0.25 4.50
CA VAL A 51 -9.48 -0.51 3.33
C VAL A 51 -10.19 -1.41 2.33
N GLU A 52 -10.77 -2.53 2.79
CA GLU A 52 -11.51 -3.46 1.93
C GLU A 52 -12.70 -2.78 1.23
N ALA A 53 -13.50 -2.00 1.97
CA ALA A 53 -14.62 -1.27 1.41
C ALA A 53 -14.20 -0.24 0.35
N ALA A 54 -13.03 0.40 0.51
CA ALA A 54 -12.48 1.29 -0.49
C ALA A 54 -12.01 0.52 -1.74
N LEU A 55 -11.31 -0.60 -1.55
CA LEU A 55 -10.81 -1.45 -2.65
C LEU A 55 -11.93 -1.98 -3.53
N LEU A 56 -13.06 -2.40 -2.94
CA LEU A 56 -14.23 -2.92 -3.67
C LEU A 56 -14.86 -1.89 -4.63
N ARG A 57 -14.61 -0.60 -4.41
CA ARG A 57 -15.14 0.48 -5.25
C ARG A 57 -14.20 0.87 -6.38
N LEU A 58 -12.97 0.37 -6.38
CA LEU A 58 -11.98 0.67 -7.41
C LEU A 58 -12.20 -0.28 -8.60
N PRO A 59 -12.19 0.24 -9.84
CA PRO A 59 -12.18 -0.62 -11.00
C PRO A 59 -10.83 -1.31 -11.17
N ALA A 60 -10.80 -2.38 -11.95
CA ALA A 60 -9.53 -2.94 -12.41
C ALA A 60 -8.70 -1.87 -13.12
N HIS A 61 -7.38 -1.90 -12.95
CA HIS A 61 -6.48 -0.88 -13.48
C HIS A 61 -6.64 -0.69 -15.00
N ALA A 62 -6.76 -1.78 -15.76
CA ALA A 62 -6.95 -1.73 -17.21
C ALA A 62 -8.28 -1.05 -17.62
N ASP A 63 -9.37 -1.24 -16.86
CA ASP A 63 -10.65 -0.57 -17.10
C ASP A 63 -10.59 0.92 -16.79
N PHE A 64 -9.80 1.30 -15.78
CA PHE A 64 -9.56 2.71 -15.47
C PHE A 64 -8.80 3.39 -16.61
N LEU A 65 -7.68 2.81 -17.06
CA LEU A 65 -6.87 3.35 -18.15
C LEU A 65 -7.66 3.53 -19.44
N ARG A 66 -8.45 2.52 -19.85
CA ARG A 66 -9.29 2.61 -21.05
C ARG A 66 -10.27 3.79 -21.03
N ARG A 67 -10.80 4.13 -19.85
CA ARG A 67 -11.79 5.21 -19.68
C ARG A 67 -11.16 6.58 -19.47
N TYR A 68 -10.05 6.64 -18.73
CA TYR A 68 -9.44 7.88 -18.29
C TYR A 68 -8.32 8.37 -19.23
N CYS A 69 -7.46 7.46 -19.69
CA CYS A 69 -6.29 7.79 -20.51
C CYS A 69 -5.91 6.67 -21.48
N PRO A 70 -6.74 6.36 -22.49
CA PRO A 70 -6.41 5.33 -23.47
C PRO A 70 -5.17 5.72 -24.28
N ALA A 71 -4.14 4.88 -24.25
CA ALA A 71 -2.94 5.04 -25.06
C ALA A 71 -3.03 4.21 -26.35
N ARG A 72 -2.43 4.70 -27.44
CA ARG A 72 -2.30 3.95 -28.68
C ARG A 72 -1.22 2.88 -28.51
N VAL A 73 -1.56 1.63 -28.84
CA VAL A 73 -0.57 0.55 -28.90
C VAL A 73 0.38 0.81 -30.08
N PRO A 74 1.71 0.83 -29.87
CA PRO A 74 2.69 0.93 -30.95
C PRO A 74 2.54 -0.21 -31.96
N ALA A 75 2.65 0.10 -33.26
CA ALA A 75 2.40 -0.86 -34.35
C ALA A 75 3.44 -1.99 -34.44
N ASP A 76 4.61 -1.81 -33.82
CA ASP A 76 5.76 -2.70 -33.82
C ASP A 76 5.90 -3.54 -32.54
N ALA A 77 4.96 -3.42 -31.60
CA ALA A 77 4.99 -4.14 -30.32
C ALA A 77 4.66 -5.66 -30.44
N ALA A 78 4.49 -6.19 -31.65
CA ALA A 78 4.30 -7.61 -31.88
C ALA A 78 5.61 -8.36 -31.58
N ILE A 79 5.71 -8.88 -30.35
CA ILE A 79 6.78 -9.78 -29.93
C ILE A 79 6.82 -10.94 -30.93
N ALA A 80 7.93 -11.07 -31.66
CA ALA A 80 8.16 -12.20 -32.56
C ALA A 80 8.07 -13.51 -31.76
N PRO A 81 7.47 -14.59 -32.31
CA PRO A 81 7.38 -15.86 -31.59
C PRO A 81 8.81 -16.33 -31.25
N LEU A 82 9.01 -16.80 -30.02
CA LEU A 82 10.24 -17.51 -29.64
C LEU A 82 10.35 -18.74 -30.54
N ALA A 83 11.24 -18.71 -31.51
CA ALA A 83 11.57 -19.87 -32.33
C ALA A 83 12.20 -20.93 -31.40
N GLY A 84 11.60 -22.13 -31.40
CA GLY A 84 12.09 -23.31 -30.69
C GLY A 84 13.35 -23.91 -31.30
#